data_AF-A0A840MUT4-F1
#
_entry.id   AF-A0A840MUT4-F1
#
_cell.length_a   1.000
_cell.length_b   1.000
_cell.length_c   1.000
_cell.angle_alpha   90.00
_cell.angle_beta   90.00
_cell.angle_gamma   90.00
#
_symmetry.space_group_name_H-M   'P 1'
#
loop_
_entity.id
_entity.type
_entity.pdbx_description
1 polymer ?
#
loop_
_entity_poly.entity_id
_entity_poly.type
_entity_poly.pdbx_seq_one_letter_code
_entity_poly.pdbx_strand_id
1 'polypeptide(L)'
;MLMIDNTNLNFVQHIVCINRGSLVCRFQIQRLYDGVQAKAGQSGNILYGQHRTIDLEAVAGGDLQLDVHDWIRPVVNAVWGDEQAGPPLRYAPNGMTAVFEITGTPLTFRVDLQTILAPDQKVNSTHIGGLRAGSPSRRTIWPAPLSSIK
;
A
#
# COMPACT_ATOMS: atom_id res chain seq x y z
N MET A 1 -14.00 15.20 34.40
CA MET A 1 -13.26 13.96 34.04
C MET A 1 -13.44 13.78 32.55
N LEU A 2 -12.46 14.24 31.77
CA LEU A 2 -12.54 14.29 30.30
C LEU A 2 -12.43 12.87 29.75
N MET A 3 -13.51 12.37 29.15
CA MET A 3 -13.44 11.29 28.17
C MET A 3 -12.73 11.87 26.95
N ILE A 4 -11.50 11.41 26.71
CA ILE A 4 -10.82 11.63 25.43
C ILE A 4 -11.51 10.68 24.46
N ASP A 5 -12.42 11.20 23.65
CA ASP A 5 -12.98 10.45 22.54
C ASP A 5 -11.83 10.06 21.59
N ASN A 6 -11.67 8.76 21.35
CA ASN A 6 -10.71 8.16 20.42
C ASN A 6 -11.04 8.49 18.94
N THR A 7 -11.25 9.76 18.61
CA THR A 7 -11.09 10.26 17.23
C THR A 7 -9.59 10.40 16.97
N ASN A 8 -8.89 9.26 16.89
CA ASN A 8 -7.64 9.19 16.15
C ASN A 8 -8.00 9.51 14.68
N LEU A 9 -7.98 10.80 14.36
CA LEU A 9 -8.07 11.28 13.00
C LEU A 9 -6.82 10.76 12.30
N ASN A 10 -6.99 9.68 11.56
CA ASN A 10 -5.93 9.00 10.84
C ASN A 10 -5.48 9.87 9.66
N PHE A 11 -4.55 10.78 9.94
CA PHE A 11 -3.94 11.71 9.00
C PHE A 11 -2.75 11.07 8.30
N VAL A 12 -2.74 11.08 6.97
CA VAL A 12 -1.66 10.45 6.18
C VAL A 12 -1.24 11.31 4.98
N GLN A 13 0.04 11.15 4.60
CA GLN A 13 0.63 11.73 3.39
C GLN A 13 0.90 10.67 2.32
N HIS A 14 1.18 9.43 2.72
CA HIS A 14 1.48 8.36 1.77
C HIS A 14 0.45 7.24 1.88
N ILE A 15 0.10 6.65 0.74
CA ILE A 15 -0.74 5.45 0.69
C ILE A 15 0.02 4.36 -0.04
N VAL A 16 0.15 3.22 0.64
CA VAL A 16 0.75 2.00 0.12
C VAL A 16 -0.35 0.96 -0.03
N CYS A 17 -0.46 0.35 -1.21
CA CYS A 17 -1.30 -0.84 -1.39
C CYS A 17 -0.43 -2.05 -1.70
N ILE A 18 -0.61 -3.12 -0.94
CA ILE A 18 0.05 -4.41 -1.09
C ILE A 18 -0.94 -5.39 -1.72
N ASN A 19 -0.59 -5.98 -2.86
CA ASN A 19 -1.43 -7.00 -3.48
C ASN A 19 -1.08 -8.40 -2.97
N ARG A 20 -1.99 -8.99 -2.21
CA ARG A 20 -1.95 -10.40 -1.76
C ARG A 20 -3.07 -11.24 -2.36
N GLY A 21 -3.89 -10.67 -3.24
CA GLY A 21 -4.93 -11.40 -3.95
C GLY A 21 -4.42 -12.04 -5.23
N SER A 22 -5.15 -13.03 -5.73
CA SER A 22 -4.90 -13.70 -7.01
C SER A 22 -5.43 -12.87 -8.18
N LEU A 23 -4.97 -11.62 -8.29
CA LEU A 23 -5.36 -10.68 -9.34
C LEU A 23 -4.18 -9.78 -9.74
N VAL A 24 -4.31 -9.16 -10.92
CA VAL A 24 -3.52 -7.97 -11.28
C VAL A 24 -4.42 -6.77 -11.04
N CYS A 25 -3.93 -5.77 -10.32
CA CYS A 25 -4.71 -4.57 -10.02
C CYS A 25 -3.86 -3.31 -10.16
N ARG A 26 -4.52 -2.17 -10.10
CA ARG A 26 -3.92 -0.83 -9.96
C ARG A 26 -4.78 -0.03 -8.99
N PHE A 27 -4.23 1.00 -8.36
CA PHE A 27 -5.04 1.87 -7.51
C PHE A 27 -4.87 3.35 -7.85
N GLN A 28 -5.91 4.09 -7.47
CA GLN A 28 -6.01 5.53 -7.50
C GLN A 28 -6.37 6.07 -6.14
N ILE A 29 -6.12 7.36 -5.95
CA ILE A 29 -6.60 8.10 -4.80
C ILE A 29 -7.89 8.80 -5.21
N GLN A 30 -8.94 8.58 -4.42
CA GLN A 30 -10.19 9.29 -4.57
C GLN A 30 -10.35 10.30 -3.43
N ARG A 31 -10.55 11.58 -3.78
CA ARG A 31 -11.01 12.63 -2.86
C ARG A 31 -12.53 12.51 -2.68
N LEU A 32 -12.98 12.64 -1.44
CA LEU A 32 -14.37 12.69 -1.03
C LEU A 32 -14.61 14.07 -0.38
N TYR A 33 -15.00 15.06 -1.17
CA TYR A 33 -15.27 16.40 -0.66
C TYR A 33 -16.60 16.92 -1.19
N ASP A 34 -17.48 17.35 -0.30
CA ASP A 34 -18.74 18.05 -0.61
C ASP A 34 -19.59 17.40 -1.72
N GLY A 35 -19.70 16.05 -1.70
CA GLY A 35 -20.42 15.27 -2.71
C GLY A 35 -19.70 15.10 -4.04
N VAL A 36 -18.59 15.81 -4.26
CA VAL A 36 -17.72 15.69 -5.44
C VAL A 36 -16.71 14.58 -5.20
N GLN A 37 -16.66 13.64 -6.13
CA GLN A 37 -15.71 12.54 -6.14
C GLN A 37 -14.75 12.71 -7.31
N ALA A 38 -13.47 12.94 -7.01
CA ALA A 38 -12.42 13.05 -8.00
C ALA A 38 -11.35 11.98 -7.74
N LYS A 39 -10.86 11.34 -8.80
CA LYS A 39 -9.83 10.29 -8.75
C LYS A 39 -8.55 10.80 -9.42
N ALA A 40 -7.40 10.60 -8.79
CA ALA A 40 -6.10 10.94 -9.33
C ALA A 40 -4.99 10.05 -8.78
N GLY A 41 -3.79 10.17 -9.34
CA GLY A 41 -2.63 9.35 -9.00
C GLY A 41 -2.82 7.90 -9.44
N GLN A 42 -2.10 7.44 -10.46
CA GLN A 42 -2.15 6.05 -10.89
C GLN A 42 -0.92 5.30 -10.39
N SER A 43 -1.11 4.21 -9.66
CA SER A 43 -0.01 3.38 -9.16
C SER A 43 0.71 2.57 -10.25
N GLY A 44 0.09 2.42 -11.41
CA GLY A 44 0.42 1.35 -12.37
C GLY A 44 0.02 -0.03 -11.84
N ASN A 45 0.37 -1.08 -12.59
CA ASN A 45 0.01 -2.45 -12.25
C ASN A 45 0.78 -2.96 -11.01
N ILE A 46 0.05 -3.68 -10.17
CA ILE A 46 0.51 -4.37 -8.97
C ILE A 46 0.23 -5.85 -9.14
N LEU A 47 1.30 -6.63 -9.29
CA LEU A 47 1.21 -8.08 -9.36
C LEU A 47 1.13 -8.69 -7.96
N TYR A 48 0.82 -9.98 -7.89
CA TYR A 48 0.84 -10.73 -6.64
C TYR A 48 2.16 -10.53 -5.87
N GLY A 49 2.07 -10.24 -4.57
CA GLY A 49 3.21 -10.03 -3.68
C GLY A 49 3.92 -8.68 -3.86
N GLN A 50 3.48 -7.85 -4.81
CA GLN A 50 4.02 -6.52 -5.03
C GLN A 50 3.22 -5.46 -4.26
N HIS A 51 3.82 -4.30 -4.09
CA HIS A 51 3.16 -3.12 -3.56
C HIS A 51 3.52 -1.90 -4.38
N ARG A 52 2.70 -0.86 -4.27
CA ARG A 52 2.99 0.47 -4.81
C ARG A 52 2.61 1.52 -3.79
N THR A 53 3.33 2.63 -3.86
CA THR A 53 3.13 3.79 -3.00
C THR A 53 2.73 4.97 -3.86
N ILE A 54 1.74 5.73 -3.39
CA ILE A 54 1.41 7.04 -3.93
C ILE A 54 1.67 8.07 -2.81
N ASP A 55 2.47 9.08 -3.15
CA ASP A 55 2.58 10.31 -2.36
C ASP A 55 1.41 11.23 -2.69
N LEU A 56 0.63 11.56 -1.67
CA LEU A 56 -0.56 12.40 -1.80
C LEU A 56 -0.21 13.85 -2.07
N GLU A 57 0.96 14.33 -1.62
CA GLU A 57 1.41 15.69 -1.91
C GLU A 57 1.72 15.86 -3.40
N ALA A 58 2.38 14.87 -4.01
CA ALA A 58 2.62 14.85 -5.45
C ALA A 58 1.31 14.81 -6.27
N VAL A 59 0.28 14.14 -5.76
CA VAL A 59 -1.06 14.14 -6.38
C VAL A 59 -1.78 15.48 -6.16
N ALA A 60 -1.64 16.06 -4.96
CA ALA A 60 -2.21 17.35 -4.55
C ALA A 60 -1.76 18.51 -5.46
N GLY A 61 -0.49 18.49 -5.88
CA GLY A 61 0.11 19.49 -6.76
C GLY A 61 -0.17 19.30 -8.25
N GLY A 62 -0.88 18.24 -8.64
CA GLY A 62 -1.15 17.88 -10.03
C GLY A 62 -2.65 17.80 -10.35
N ASP A 63 -3.11 16.61 -10.68
CA ASP A 63 -4.45 16.34 -11.23
C ASP A 63 -5.60 16.47 -10.21
N LEU A 64 -5.28 16.68 -8.94
CA LEU A 64 -6.27 16.73 -7.86
C LEU A 64 -5.82 17.70 -6.78
N GLN A 65 -6.57 18.78 -6.56
CA GLN A 65 -6.33 19.63 -5.38
C GLN A 65 -6.77 18.88 -4.12
N LEU A 66 -5.84 18.70 -3.18
CA LEU A 66 -6.08 18.13 -1.86
C LEU A 66 -5.77 19.17 -0.79
N ASP A 67 -6.76 19.44 0.04
CA ASP A 67 -6.67 20.29 1.21
C ASP A 67 -6.46 19.45 2.47
N VAL A 68 -5.75 20.00 3.45
CA VAL A 68 -5.57 19.34 4.75
C VAL A 68 -6.95 19.03 5.35
N HIS A 69 -7.10 17.83 5.89
CA HIS A 69 -8.35 17.25 6.41
C HIS A 69 -9.33 16.72 5.37
N ASP A 70 -9.01 16.77 4.08
CA ASP A 70 -9.83 16.10 3.07
C ASP A 70 -9.93 14.61 3.32
N TRP A 71 -11.13 14.07 3.12
CA TRP A 71 -11.34 12.65 3.12
C TRP A 71 -10.84 12.06 1.81
N ILE A 72 -9.99 11.05 1.93
CA ILE A 72 -9.41 10.34 0.81
C ILE A 72 -9.56 8.84 1.00
N ARG A 73 -9.55 8.07 -0.08
CA ARG A 73 -9.48 6.62 -0.01
C ARG A 73 -8.77 6.04 -1.23
N PRO A 74 -8.09 4.90 -1.10
CA PRO A 74 -7.64 4.16 -2.26
C PRO A 74 -8.84 3.51 -2.96
N VAL A 75 -8.86 3.63 -4.29
CA VAL A 75 -9.78 2.90 -5.16
C VAL A 75 -8.95 1.97 -6.03
N VAL A 76 -9.14 0.68 -5.83
CA VAL A 76 -8.42 -0.39 -6.50
C VAL A 76 -9.27 -0.93 -7.63
N ASN A 77 -8.69 -1.04 -8.82
CA ASN A 77 -9.33 -1.56 -10.00
C ASN A 77 -8.60 -2.83 -10.45
N ALA A 78 -9.30 -3.95 -10.51
CA ALA A 78 -8.77 -5.21 -11.00
C ALA A 78 -8.73 -5.21 -12.54
N VAL A 79 -7.63 -5.68 -13.13
CA VAL A 79 -7.55 -5.86 -14.58
C VAL A 79 -8.55 -6.94 -14.98
N TRP A 80 -9.51 -6.57 -15.84
CA TRP A 80 -10.64 -7.40 -16.25
C TRP A 80 -11.54 -7.86 -15.10
N GLY A 81 -11.60 -7.09 -14.01
CA GLY A 81 -12.45 -7.38 -12.88
C GLY A 81 -13.14 -6.15 -12.33
N ASP A 82 -13.53 -6.24 -11.07
CA ASP A 82 -14.29 -5.21 -10.38
C ASP A 82 -13.42 -4.06 -9.88
N GLU A 83 -14.09 -3.01 -9.42
CA GLU A 83 -13.51 -1.93 -8.66
C GLU A 83 -13.95 -2.04 -7.20
N GLN A 84 -13.01 -1.85 -6.26
CA GLN A 84 -13.30 -1.78 -4.83
C GLN A 84 -12.55 -0.63 -4.19
N ALA A 85 -13.19 0.02 -3.23
CA ALA A 85 -12.59 1.11 -2.47
C ALA A 85 -12.22 0.64 -1.06
N GLY A 86 -11.08 1.11 -0.56
CA GLY A 86 -10.70 0.95 0.83
C GLY A 86 -11.45 1.92 1.76
N PRO A 87 -11.30 1.74 3.08
CA PRO A 87 -11.85 2.69 4.05
C PRO A 87 -11.23 4.10 3.88
N PRO A 88 -12.01 5.17 4.14
CA PRO A 88 -11.53 6.53 4.02
C PRO A 88 -10.63 6.96 5.18
N LEU A 89 -9.69 7.83 4.87
CA LEU A 89 -8.70 8.45 5.76
C LEU A 89 -8.68 9.96 5.54
N ARG A 90 -7.98 10.70 6.40
CA ARG A 90 -7.78 12.14 6.19
C ARG A 90 -6.39 12.43 5.65
N TYR A 91 -6.30 13.38 4.72
CA TYR A 91 -5.03 13.87 4.22
C TYR A 91 -4.38 14.86 5.21
N ALA A 92 -3.08 14.73 5.43
CA ALA A 92 -2.22 15.80 5.94
C ALA A 92 -0.75 15.57 5.47
N PRO A 93 0.02 16.63 5.18
CA PRO A 93 1.43 16.52 4.79
C PRO A 93 2.33 16.29 6.01
N ASN A 94 2.18 15.13 6.66
CA ASN A 94 2.83 14.79 7.94
C ASN A 94 3.85 13.63 7.82
N GLY A 95 4.13 13.15 6.60
CA GLY A 95 4.98 12.01 6.33
C GLY A 95 4.41 10.63 6.71
N MET A 96 3.25 10.55 7.38
CA MET A 96 2.66 9.28 7.78
C MET A 96 2.21 8.46 6.58
N THR A 97 2.28 7.14 6.70
CA THR A 97 1.98 6.20 5.61
C THR A 97 0.87 5.24 5.98
N ALA A 98 -0.27 5.27 5.29
CA ALA A 98 -1.29 4.22 5.40
C ALA A 98 -0.93 3.01 4.55
N VAL A 99 -1.02 1.82 5.13
CA VAL A 99 -0.78 0.55 4.45
C VAL A 99 -2.10 -0.20 4.30
N PHE A 100 -2.48 -0.44 3.04
CA PHE A 100 -3.63 -1.22 2.66
C PHE A 100 -3.21 -2.56 2.08
N GLU A 101 -4.02 -3.58 2.32
CA GLU A 101 -3.84 -4.92 1.77
C GLU A 101 -5.02 -5.27 0.86
N ILE A 102 -4.70 -5.80 -0.31
CA ILE A 102 -5.67 -6.26 -1.31
C ILE A 102 -5.67 -7.79 -1.28
N THR A 103 -6.83 -8.39 -1.05
CA THR A 103 -6.98 -9.86 -0.99
C THR A 103 -8.19 -10.32 -1.80
N GLY A 104 -8.19 -11.57 -2.28
CA GLY A 104 -9.29 -12.16 -3.05
C GLY A 104 -8.98 -12.37 -4.53
N THR A 105 -9.99 -12.31 -5.38
CA THR A 105 -9.90 -12.59 -6.83
C THR A 105 -10.43 -11.41 -7.65
N PRO A 106 -10.21 -11.34 -8.98
CA PRO A 106 -10.59 -10.16 -9.77
C PRO A 106 -12.06 -9.74 -9.66
N LEU A 107 -12.99 -10.68 -9.42
CA LEU A 107 -14.43 -10.43 -9.29
C LEU A 107 -14.90 -10.35 -7.84
N THR A 108 -14.06 -10.76 -6.88
CA THR A 108 -14.41 -10.82 -5.45
C THR A 108 -13.17 -10.54 -4.61
N PHE A 109 -12.77 -9.28 -4.55
CA PHE A 109 -11.65 -8.83 -3.73
C PHE A 109 -12.06 -7.79 -2.69
N ARG A 110 -11.16 -7.53 -1.74
CA ARG A 110 -11.31 -6.54 -0.67
C ARG A 110 -10.07 -5.68 -0.57
N VAL A 111 -10.23 -4.49 0.00
CA VAL A 111 -9.18 -3.51 0.23
C VAL A 111 -9.28 -3.06 1.68
N ASP A 112 -8.40 -3.59 2.53
CA ASP A 112 -8.47 -3.40 3.97
C ASP A 112 -7.29 -2.55 4.46
N LEU A 113 -7.56 -1.58 5.34
CA LEU A 113 -6.49 -0.85 6.02
C LEU A 113 -5.85 -1.78 7.06
N GLN A 114 -4.55 -2.01 6.94
CA GLN A 114 -3.80 -2.84 7.88
C GLN A 114 -3.21 -2.00 9.01
N THR A 115 -2.53 -0.91 8.67
CA THR A 115 -1.84 -0.08 9.67
C THR A 115 -1.52 1.31 9.11
N ILE A 116 -1.12 2.22 10.01
CA ILE A 116 -0.56 3.52 9.68
C ILE A 116 0.82 3.60 10.33
N LEU A 117 1.82 3.89 9.50
CA LEU A 117 3.22 3.95 9.89
C LEU A 117 3.64 5.40 10.09
N ALA A 118 4.46 5.62 11.11
CA ALA A 118 5.17 6.88 11.28
C ALA A 118 6.19 7.11 10.13
N PRO A 119 6.62 8.36 9.87
CA PRO A 119 7.45 8.69 8.70
C PRO A 119 8.77 7.92 8.58
N ASP A 120 9.32 7.44 9.70
CA ASP A 120 10.58 6.71 9.78
C ASP A 120 10.40 5.18 9.76
N GLN A 121 9.17 4.70 9.86
CA GLN A 121 8.86 3.28 9.84
C GLN A 121 8.78 2.75 8.41
N LYS A 122 9.58 1.72 8.12
CA LYS A 122 9.52 1.04 6.82
C LYS A 122 8.35 0.07 6.78
N VAL A 123 7.77 -0.10 5.58
CA VAL A 123 6.85 -1.20 5.29
C VAL A 123 7.65 -2.51 5.41
N ASN A 124 7.52 -3.19 6.55
CA ASN A 124 8.28 -4.40 6.83
C ASN A 124 7.89 -5.53 5.85
N SER A 125 8.91 -6.17 5.29
CA SER A 125 8.77 -7.28 4.35
C SER A 125 8.12 -8.54 4.95
N THR A 126 7.90 -8.60 6.27
CA THR A 126 7.03 -9.60 6.91
C THR A 126 5.56 -9.47 6.46
N HIS A 127 5.14 -8.28 6.02
CA HIS A 127 3.86 -8.08 5.31
C HIS A 127 3.94 -8.35 3.79
N ILE A 128 5.11 -8.71 3.26
CA ILE A 128 5.35 -8.88 1.80
C ILE A 128 5.77 -10.33 1.46
N GLY A 129 6.30 -11.10 2.41
CA GLY A 129 6.79 -12.46 2.19
C GLY A 129 5.88 -13.56 2.73
N GLY A 130 4.98 -14.09 1.89
CA GLY A 130 4.05 -15.17 2.24
C GLY A 130 3.88 -16.24 1.15
N LEU A 131 4.85 -16.45 0.27
CA LEU A 131 4.93 -17.67 -0.54
C LEU A 131 6.27 -18.35 -0.29
N ARG A 132 6.23 -19.48 0.44
CA ARG A 132 7.24 -20.52 0.33
C ARG A 132 7.17 -21.09 -1.09
N ALA A 133 7.92 -20.50 -2.00
CA ALA A 133 8.26 -21.13 -3.27
C ALA A 133 9.51 -21.98 -3.07
N GLY A 134 9.39 -23.28 -3.31
CA GLY A 134 10.49 -24.13 -3.74
C GLY A 134 11.56 -24.48 -2.70
N SER A 135 11.38 -25.62 -2.04
CA SER A 135 12.54 -26.50 -1.88
C SER A 135 12.79 -27.13 -3.25
N PRO A 136 13.94 -26.84 -3.89
CA PRO A 136 14.90 -27.93 -4.04
C PRO A 136 16.35 -27.48 -3.82
N SER A 137 17.06 -28.29 -3.04
CA SER A 137 18.50 -28.60 -3.13
C SER A 137 19.51 -27.46 -3.41
N ARG A 138 20.39 -27.20 -2.43
CA ARG A 138 21.86 -27.21 -2.66
C ARG A 138 22.63 -27.11 -1.33
N ARG A 139 23.14 -28.25 -0.86
CA ARG A 139 24.44 -28.29 -0.18
C ARG A 139 25.47 -28.51 -1.27
N THR A 140 26.18 -27.46 -1.66
CA THR A 140 27.46 -27.61 -2.35
C THR A 140 28.40 -26.58 -1.75
N ILE A 141 29.14 -27.04 -0.75
CA ILE A 141 30.25 -26.33 -0.12
C ILE A 141 31.39 -26.43 -1.12
N TRP A 142 31.87 -25.29 -1.64
CA TRP A 142 33.19 -25.21 -2.26
C TRP A 142 34.20 -24.80 -1.17
N PRO A 143 35.31 -25.53 -0.98
CA PRO A 143 36.31 -25.18 0.02
C PRO A 143 37.25 -24.06 -0.49
N ALA A 144 37.75 -23.28 0.46
CA ALA A 144 38.73 -22.22 0.25
C ALA A 144 40.09 -22.76 -0.26
N PRO A 145 40.91 -21.95 -0.96
CA PRO A 145 42.20 -22.38 -1.48
C PRO A 145 43.23 -22.52 -0.36
N LEU A 146 43.94 -23.65 -0.33
CA LEU A 146 45.10 -23.88 0.53
C LEU A 146 46.31 -23.11 -0.02
N SER A 147 46.88 -22.25 0.81
CA SER A 147 48.18 -21.62 0.57
C SER A 147 49.29 -22.67 0.64
N SER A 148 50.21 -22.57 -0.31
CA SER A 148 51.44 -23.33 -0.44
C SER A 148 52.41 -23.12 0.72
N ILE A 149 52.97 -24.20 1.25
CA ILE A 149 54.20 -24.20 2.05
C ILE A 149 55.17 -25.23 1.45
N LYS A 150 56.42 -24.79 1.33
CA LYS A 150 57.60 -25.45 0.74
C LYS A 150 57.94 -26.79 1.38
#